data_AF-A0AB36DZZ0-F1
#
_entry.id   AF-A0AB36DZZ0-F1
#
_cell.length_a   1.000
_cell.length_b   1.000
_cell.length_c   1.000
_cell.angle_alpha   90.00
_cell.angle_beta   90.00
_cell.angle_gamma   90.00
#
_symmetry.space_group_name_H-M   'P 1'
#
loop_
_entity.id
_entity.type
_entity.pdbx_description
1 polymer ?
#
loop_
_entity_poly.entity_id
_entity_poly.type
_entity_poly.pdbx_seq_one_letter_code
_entity_poly.pdbx_strand_id
1 'polypeptide(L)'
;MTEQLYQALTKDDYQKLIFNSPLNAGLKTLFSPLHNTEDYKILSQYILEARNELFKLAQSIRDKANTHPLKHIPLFFIVDSQNSSGGKFLRWRNLEKNRNGKPAWEEIIKNKSTPLEIKQALIELEKDRIAFNAQMSVLNFILRQSRECEEKINEIENIFQVNQ
;
A
#
# COMPACT_ATOMS: atom_id res chain seq x y z
N MET A 1 31.26 12.80 -7.48
CA MET A 1 30.33 11.74 -7.03
C MET A 1 28.95 12.16 -7.50
N THR A 2 28.44 11.54 -8.56
CA THR A 2 27.11 11.83 -9.11
C THR A 2 26.06 11.37 -8.11
N GLU A 3 25.29 12.29 -7.53
CA GLU A 3 24.18 11.91 -6.65
C GLU A 3 23.15 11.08 -7.44
N GLN A 4 22.78 9.93 -6.90
CA GLN A 4 21.90 8.98 -7.61
C GLN A 4 20.47 9.53 -7.66
N LEU A 5 19.85 9.47 -8.85
CA LEU A 5 18.45 9.82 -9.06
C LEU A 5 17.52 8.84 -8.35
N TYR A 6 16.28 9.28 -8.07
CA TYR A 6 15.21 8.41 -7.55
C TYR A 6 15.11 7.12 -8.38
N GLN A 7 15.13 5.99 -7.69
CA GLN A 7 15.01 4.66 -8.30
C GLN A 7 13.61 4.11 -8.04
N ALA A 8 12.79 4.05 -9.10
CA ALA A 8 11.45 3.46 -9.04
C ALA A 8 11.48 2.02 -8.51
N LEU A 9 10.33 1.54 -8.03
CA LEU A 9 10.20 0.14 -7.66
C LEU A 9 10.51 -0.76 -8.86
N THR A 10 11.30 -1.80 -8.59
CA THR A 10 11.73 -2.77 -9.59
C THR A 10 10.90 -4.04 -9.53
N LYS A 11 11.02 -4.90 -10.54
CA LYS A 11 10.45 -6.25 -10.50
C LYS A 11 10.94 -7.04 -9.29
N ASP A 12 12.21 -6.86 -8.90
CA ASP A 12 12.81 -7.56 -7.78
C ASP A 12 12.20 -7.14 -6.43
N ASP A 13 11.79 -5.87 -6.31
CA ASP A 13 11.06 -5.38 -5.13
C ASP A 13 9.71 -6.10 -4.97
N TYR A 14 8.99 -6.32 -6.07
CA TYR A 14 7.75 -7.09 -6.08
C TYR A 14 7.97 -8.60 -5.93
N GLN A 15 9.08 -9.14 -6.44
CA GLN A 15 9.44 -10.54 -6.20
C GLN A 15 9.66 -10.80 -4.71
N LYS A 16 10.35 -9.90 -3.99
CA LYS A 16 10.53 -10.02 -2.53
C LYS A 16 9.19 -10.05 -1.81
N LEU A 17 8.23 -9.21 -2.19
CA LEU A 17 6.86 -9.26 -1.65
C LEU A 17 6.23 -10.65 -1.82
N ILE A 18 6.35 -11.23 -3.02
CA ILE A 18 5.78 -12.54 -3.33
C ILE A 18 6.51 -13.67 -2.57
N PHE A 19 7.83 -13.60 -2.45
CA PHE A 19 8.63 -14.63 -1.79
C PHE A 19 8.55 -14.59 -0.26
N ASN A 20 8.44 -13.39 0.32
CA ASN A 20 8.45 -13.18 1.77
C ASN A 20 7.06 -13.22 2.40
N SER A 21 6.01 -13.45 1.62
CA SER A 21 4.64 -13.47 2.13
C SER A 21 3.78 -14.51 1.42
N PRO A 22 2.69 -14.96 2.04
CA PRO A 22 1.76 -15.91 1.42
C PRO A 22 0.83 -15.24 0.40
N LEU A 23 1.22 -14.15 -0.28
CA LEU A 23 0.35 -13.41 -1.21
C LEU A 23 -0.26 -14.32 -2.28
N ASN A 24 0.55 -15.17 -2.92
CA ASN A 24 0.05 -16.10 -3.94
C ASN A 24 -0.91 -17.15 -3.35
N ALA A 25 -0.61 -17.66 -2.16
CA ALA A 25 -1.49 -18.59 -1.46
C ALA A 25 -2.81 -17.90 -1.10
N GLY A 26 -2.78 -16.69 -0.54
CA GLY A 26 -3.95 -15.89 -0.21
C GLY A 26 -4.84 -15.60 -1.41
N LEU A 27 -4.27 -15.17 -2.54
CA LEU A 27 -5.05 -14.93 -3.76
C LEU A 27 -5.63 -16.24 -4.34
N LYS A 28 -4.90 -17.36 -4.25
CA LYS A 28 -5.42 -18.66 -4.67
C LYS A 28 -6.57 -19.12 -3.77
N THR A 29 -6.41 -18.98 -2.44
CA THR A 29 -7.44 -19.32 -1.45
C THR A 29 -8.69 -18.47 -1.64
N LEU A 30 -8.55 -17.17 -1.91
CA LEU A 30 -9.68 -16.26 -2.15
C LEU A 30 -10.64 -16.75 -3.25
N PHE A 31 -10.10 -17.38 -4.30
CA PHE A 31 -10.86 -17.92 -5.43
C PHE A 31 -11.00 -19.45 -5.40
N SER A 32 -10.78 -20.06 -4.23
CA SER A 32 -11.05 -21.48 -3.98
C SER A 32 -12.40 -21.64 -3.25
N PRO A 33 -12.96 -22.86 -3.16
CA PRO A 33 -14.13 -23.10 -2.31
C PRO A 33 -13.81 -22.77 -0.82
N LEU A 34 -14.64 -21.91 -0.21
CA LEU A 34 -14.56 -21.53 1.20
C LEU A 34 -15.90 -21.88 1.85
N HIS A 35 -15.88 -22.73 2.87
CA HIS A 35 -17.09 -23.36 3.42
C HIS A 35 -17.29 -23.13 4.91
N ASN A 36 -16.21 -23.01 5.67
CA ASN A 36 -16.26 -22.94 7.13
C ASN A 36 -15.47 -21.72 7.66
N THR A 37 -15.60 -21.46 8.95
CA THR A 37 -14.90 -20.35 9.61
C THR A 37 -13.37 -20.43 9.50
N GLU A 38 -12.79 -21.63 9.52
CA GLU A 38 -11.33 -21.84 9.43
C GLU A 38 -10.78 -21.43 8.06
N ASP A 39 -11.51 -21.70 6.97
CA ASP A 39 -11.12 -21.28 5.62
C ASP A 39 -10.95 -19.75 5.54
N TYR A 40 -11.88 -19.00 6.14
CA TYR A 40 -11.85 -17.54 6.18
C TYR A 40 -10.78 -16.98 7.13
N LYS A 41 -10.48 -17.69 8.24
CA LYS A 41 -9.35 -17.35 9.13
C LYS A 41 -8.02 -17.50 8.42
N ILE A 42 -7.80 -18.62 7.72
CA ILE A 42 -6.59 -18.86 6.93
C ILE A 42 -6.42 -17.78 5.86
N LEU A 43 -7.48 -17.47 5.10
CA LEU A 43 -7.46 -16.40 4.11
C LEU A 43 -7.12 -15.04 4.74
N SER A 44 -7.76 -14.70 5.86
CA SER A 44 -7.49 -13.46 6.59
C SER A 44 -6.04 -13.36 7.02
N GLN A 45 -5.47 -14.47 7.53
CA GLN A 45 -4.08 -14.52 7.95
C GLN A 45 -3.12 -14.32 6.78
N TYR A 46 -3.32 -15.02 5.66
CA TYR A 46 -2.49 -14.85 4.47
C TYR A 46 -2.49 -13.41 3.93
N ILE A 47 -3.67 -12.79 3.87
CA ILE A 47 -3.79 -11.42 3.38
C ILE A 47 -3.20 -10.41 4.36
N LEU A 48 -3.33 -10.65 5.67
CA LEU A 48 -2.71 -9.84 6.71
C LEU A 48 -1.17 -9.85 6.61
N GLU A 49 -0.57 -11.02 6.42
CA GLU A 49 0.88 -11.17 6.24
C GLU A 49 1.36 -10.49 4.95
N ALA A 50 0.68 -10.72 3.83
CA ALA A 50 0.98 -10.05 2.55
C ALA A 50 0.87 -8.53 2.66
N ARG A 51 -0.13 -8.02 3.40
CA ARG A 51 -0.28 -6.59 3.66
C ARG A 51 0.88 -6.03 4.48
N ASN A 52 1.34 -6.77 5.49
CA ASN A 52 2.47 -6.36 6.32
C ASN A 52 3.78 -6.35 5.53
N GLU A 53 3.97 -7.29 4.59
CA GLU A 53 5.11 -7.29 3.69
C GLU A 53 5.04 -6.15 2.67
N LEU A 54 3.88 -5.89 2.07
CA LEU A 54 3.66 -4.74 1.19
C LEU A 54 3.96 -3.42 1.92
N PHE A 55 3.68 -3.34 3.22
CA PHE A 55 4.01 -2.16 4.01
C PHE A 55 5.52 -1.89 4.11
N LYS A 56 6.39 -2.90 3.99
CA LYS A 56 7.84 -2.68 3.92
C LYS A 56 8.24 -1.94 2.64
N LEU A 57 7.54 -2.20 1.52
CA LEU A 57 7.72 -1.42 0.29
C LEU A 57 7.37 0.05 0.50
N ALA A 58 6.32 0.35 1.27
CA ALA A 58 5.97 1.74 1.63
C ALA A 58 7.13 2.47 2.32
N GLN A 59 7.82 1.79 3.23
CA GLN A 59 8.98 2.34 3.93
C GLN A 59 10.13 2.59 2.95
N SER A 60 10.41 1.63 2.07
CA SER A 60 11.44 1.80 1.03
C SER A 60 11.14 2.98 0.10
N ILE A 61 9.90 3.12 -0.38
CA ILE A 61 9.48 4.25 -1.24
C ILE A 61 9.67 5.58 -0.49
N ARG A 62 9.25 5.63 0.78
CA ARG A 62 9.43 6.83 1.62
C ARG A 62 10.90 7.18 1.82
N ASP A 63 11.73 6.20 2.09
CA ASP A 63 13.16 6.43 2.33
C ASP A 63 13.85 6.91 1.04
N LYS A 64 13.49 6.33 -0.12
CA LYS A 64 13.91 6.83 -1.46
C LYS A 64 13.38 8.24 -1.77
N ALA A 65 12.18 8.59 -1.30
CA ALA A 65 11.64 9.94 -1.46
C ALA A 65 12.43 10.99 -0.65
N ASN A 66 13.12 10.57 0.42
CA ASN A 66 13.95 11.42 1.27
C ASN A 66 15.42 11.52 0.80
N THR A 67 15.74 11.08 -0.42
CA THR A 67 17.08 11.22 -1.01
C THR A 67 17.12 12.28 -2.10
N HIS A 68 18.31 12.56 -2.63
CA HIS A 68 18.45 13.41 -3.82
C HIS A 68 17.65 12.81 -5.01
N PRO A 69 17.05 13.64 -5.88
CA PRO A 69 16.94 15.09 -5.82
C PRO A 69 15.74 15.60 -4.99
N LEU A 70 14.90 14.69 -4.52
CA LEU A 70 13.61 15.01 -3.90
C LEU A 70 13.73 15.60 -2.49
N LYS A 71 14.82 15.32 -1.75
CA LYS A 71 15.09 15.90 -0.42
C LYS A 71 15.08 17.44 -0.38
N HIS A 72 15.20 18.11 -1.54
CA HIS A 72 15.31 19.56 -1.65
C HIS A 72 14.01 20.28 -2.03
N ILE A 73 12.93 19.55 -2.31
CA ILE A 73 11.65 20.18 -2.63
C ILE A 73 10.85 20.46 -1.34
N PRO A 74 9.99 21.49 -1.30
CA PRO A 74 9.19 21.84 -0.12
C PRO A 74 7.99 20.90 0.09
N LEU A 75 8.14 19.61 -0.21
CA LEU A 75 7.11 18.58 -0.04
C LEU A 75 7.65 17.44 0.83
N PHE A 76 6.78 16.92 1.69
CA PHE A 76 7.04 15.76 2.52
C PHE A 76 6.28 14.56 1.97
N PHE A 77 6.96 13.43 1.92
CA PHE A 77 6.36 12.16 1.58
C PHE A 77 6.27 11.31 2.84
N ILE A 78 5.06 10.98 3.25
CA ILE A 78 4.82 10.28 4.51
C ILE A 78 4.05 8.99 4.31
N VAL A 79 4.22 8.09 5.27
CA VAL A 79 3.27 7.01 5.54
C VAL A 79 2.25 7.55 6.53
N ASP A 80 1.01 7.70 6.10
CA ASP A 80 -0.11 8.02 6.96
C ASP A 80 -0.66 6.74 7.60
N SER A 81 -0.59 6.68 8.93
CA SER A 81 -1.07 5.57 9.75
C SER A 81 -2.26 5.94 10.65
N GLN A 82 -2.83 7.14 10.49
CA GLN A 82 -3.87 7.68 11.38
C GLN A 82 -5.31 7.39 10.94
N ASN A 83 -5.53 6.48 10.00
CA ASN A 83 -6.89 6.17 9.55
C ASN A 83 -7.56 5.09 10.40
N SER A 84 -8.86 5.29 10.64
CA SER A 84 -9.73 4.39 11.42
C SER A 84 -9.83 2.97 10.85
N SER A 85 -9.47 2.77 9.58
CA SER A 85 -9.42 1.45 8.94
C SER A 85 -8.10 0.68 9.16
N GLY A 86 -7.11 1.28 9.85
CA GLY A 86 -5.78 0.70 10.06
C GLY A 86 -4.91 0.60 8.78
N GLY A 87 -5.28 1.30 7.71
CA GLY A 87 -4.61 1.22 6.41
C GLY A 87 -3.41 2.15 6.31
N LYS A 88 -2.22 1.63 6.03
CA LYS A 88 -1.02 2.48 5.91
C LYS A 88 -0.87 3.01 4.49
N PHE A 89 -1.08 4.32 4.27
CA PHE A 89 -1.08 4.90 2.93
C PHE A 89 0.03 5.92 2.72
N LEU A 90 0.56 5.99 1.49
CA LEU A 90 1.52 7.03 1.11
C LEU A 90 0.82 8.32 0.69
N ARG A 91 1.30 9.45 1.23
CA ARG A 91 0.70 10.78 1.06
C ARG A 91 1.77 11.85 0.88
N TRP A 92 1.48 12.80 -0.02
CA TRP A 92 2.16 14.08 -0.09
C TRP A 92 1.61 15.03 0.95
N ARG A 93 2.50 15.71 1.67
CA ARG A 93 2.20 16.78 2.62
C ARG A 93 3.03 18.01 2.25
N ASN A 94 2.43 19.18 2.32
CA ASN A 94 3.12 20.45 2.14
C ASN A 94 3.36 21.11 3.50
N LEU A 95 4.51 21.76 3.66
CA LEU A 95 4.80 22.61 4.83
C LEU A 95 3.88 23.82 4.90
N GLU A 96 3.52 24.35 3.74
CA GLU A 96 2.61 25.47 3.60
C GLU A 96 1.17 24.93 3.52
N LYS A 97 0.39 25.24 4.56
CA LYS A 97 -0.87 24.59 4.95
C LYS A 97 -2.03 24.59 3.92
N ASN A 98 -1.82 25.08 2.69
CA ASN A 98 -2.91 25.36 1.75
C ASN A 98 -2.98 24.44 0.52
N ARG A 99 -1.98 23.59 0.25
CA ARG A 99 -2.00 22.67 -0.91
C ARG A 99 -1.39 21.33 -0.56
N ASN A 100 -2.21 20.30 -0.38
CA ASN A 100 -1.77 18.91 -0.15
C ASN A 100 -2.08 18.04 -1.36
N GLY A 101 -1.36 16.92 -1.53
CA GLY A 101 -1.66 15.96 -2.60
C GLY A 101 -1.28 16.48 -4.00
N LYS A 102 -2.11 16.15 -5.00
CA LYS A 102 -1.86 16.45 -6.43
C LYS A 102 -1.47 17.90 -6.72
N PRO A 103 -2.19 18.93 -6.22
CA PRO A 103 -1.85 20.32 -6.51
C PRO A 103 -0.42 20.72 -6.13
N ALA A 104 0.15 20.09 -5.10
CA ALA A 104 1.45 20.46 -4.55
C ALA A 104 2.61 20.00 -5.44
N TRP A 105 2.60 18.75 -5.89
CA TRP A 105 3.64 18.25 -6.81
C TRP A 105 3.42 18.70 -8.26
N GLU A 106 2.16 18.95 -8.66
CA GLU A 106 1.82 19.39 -10.01
C GLU A 106 2.42 20.78 -10.33
N GLU A 107 2.44 21.67 -9.34
CA GLU A 107 3.05 23.00 -9.46
C GLU A 107 4.57 22.90 -9.72
N ILE A 108 5.26 22.00 -9.03
CA ILE A 108 6.71 21.76 -9.21
C ILE A 108 7.00 21.21 -10.61
N ILE A 109 6.17 20.29 -11.10
CA ILE A 109 6.35 19.74 -12.45
C ILE A 109 6.13 20.81 -13.53
N LYS A 110 5.12 21.67 -13.37
CA LYS A 110 4.78 22.72 -14.35
C LYS A 110 5.76 23.89 -14.33
N ASN A 111 6.47 24.12 -13.23
CA ASN A 111 7.44 25.20 -13.13
C ASN A 111 8.62 24.99 -14.11
N LYS A 112 8.80 25.91 -15.06
CA LYS A 112 9.87 25.83 -16.08
C LYS A 112 11.28 25.87 -15.48
N SER A 113 11.43 26.54 -14.33
CA SER A 113 12.71 26.69 -13.63
C SER A 113 13.10 25.45 -12.82
N THR A 114 12.18 24.50 -12.60
CA THR A 114 12.50 23.26 -11.90
C THR A 114 13.39 22.35 -12.79
N PRO A 115 14.55 21.90 -12.29
CA PRO A 115 15.42 20.94 -12.98
C PRO A 115 14.67 19.70 -13.48
N LEU A 116 15.03 19.22 -14.68
CA LEU A 116 14.37 18.07 -15.31
C LEU A 116 14.44 16.81 -14.44
N GLU A 117 15.57 16.59 -13.77
CA GLU A 117 15.78 15.46 -12.86
C GLU A 117 14.80 15.44 -11.67
N ILE A 118 14.44 16.59 -11.11
CA ILE A 118 13.44 16.70 -10.04
C ILE A 118 12.05 16.33 -10.59
N LYS A 119 11.73 16.80 -11.80
CA LYS A 119 10.44 16.49 -12.44
C LYS A 119 10.30 14.99 -12.72
N GLN A 120 11.35 14.38 -13.26
CA GLN A 120 11.38 12.94 -13.52
C GLN A 120 11.26 12.13 -12.22
N ALA A 121 12.02 12.48 -11.20
CA ALA A 121 11.95 11.82 -9.90
C ALA A 121 10.55 11.93 -9.26
N LEU A 122 9.90 13.10 -9.36
CA LEU A 122 8.54 13.30 -8.86
C LEU A 122 7.51 12.43 -9.59
N ILE A 123 7.63 12.32 -10.91
CA ILE A 123 6.74 11.49 -11.73
C ILE A 123 6.87 10.02 -11.34
N GLU A 124 8.10 9.51 -11.21
CA GLU A 124 8.33 8.12 -10.85
C GLU A 124 7.85 7.81 -9.42
N LEU A 125 8.11 8.70 -8.46
CA LEU A 125 7.61 8.53 -7.09
C LEU A 125 6.08 8.58 -7.02
N GLU A 126 5.42 9.44 -7.82
CA GLU A 126 3.96 9.48 -7.87
C GLU A 126 3.37 8.19 -8.45
N LYS A 127 4.01 7.58 -9.45
CA LYS A 127 3.61 6.27 -9.98
C LYS A 127 3.71 5.19 -8.90
N ASP A 128 4.81 5.13 -8.17
CA ASP A 128 5.01 4.17 -7.08
C ASP A 128 3.97 4.38 -5.97
N ARG A 129 3.67 5.64 -5.60
CA ARG A 129 2.62 5.99 -4.63
C ARG A 129 1.24 5.50 -5.07
N ILE A 130 0.88 5.70 -6.34
CA ILE A 130 -0.41 5.28 -6.90
C ILE A 130 -0.53 3.76 -6.85
N ALA A 131 0.48 3.04 -7.36
CA ALA A 131 0.51 1.59 -7.39
C ALA A 131 0.41 0.99 -5.97
N PHE A 132 1.27 1.45 -5.05
CA PHE A 132 1.26 1.01 -3.66
C PHE A 132 -0.10 1.25 -2.99
N ASN A 133 -0.67 2.45 -3.12
CA ASN A 133 -1.93 2.76 -2.46
C ASN A 133 -3.10 1.92 -3.01
N ALA A 134 -3.13 1.67 -4.32
CA ALA A 134 -4.12 0.79 -4.93
C ALA A 134 -3.99 -0.65 -4.40
N GLN A 135 -2.78 -1.20 -4.38
CA GLN A 135 -2.49 -2.54 -3.85
C GLN A 135 -2.87 -2.66 -2.37
N MET A 136 -2.50 -1.67 -1.56
CA MET A 136 -2.84 -1.62 -0.14
C MET A 136 -4.35 -1.54 0.09
N SER A 137 -5.08 -0.76 -0.72
CA SER A 137 -6.55 -0.71 -0.69
C SER A 137 -7.18 -2.08 -0.98
N VAL A 138 -6.68 -2.80 -1.99
CA VAL A 138 -7.16 -4.14 -2.35
C VAL A 138 -6.93 -5.13 -1.19
N LEU A 139 -5.73 -5.19 -0.63
CA LEU A 139 -5.45 -6.10 0.49
C LEU A 139 -6.28 -5.79 1.74
N ASN A 140 -6.48 -4.51 2.07
CA ASN A 140 -7.36 -4.12 3.18
C ASN A 140 -8.82 -4.51 2.92
N PHE A 141 -9.29 -4.36 1.68
CA PHE A 141 -10.64 -4.77 1.32
C PHE A 141 -10.83 -6.28 1.48
N ILE A 142 -9.91 -7.08 0.93
CA ILE A 142 -9.97 -8.54 1.04
C ILE A 142 -9.96 -8.95 2.51
N LEU A 143 -9.02 -8.43 3.32
CA LEU A 143 -8.94 -8.75 4.75
C LEU A 143 -10.24 -8.45 5.50
N ARG A 144 -10.87 -7.31 5.21
CA ARG A 144 -12.15 -6.95 5.82
C ARG A 144 -13.26 -7.91 5.39
N GLN A 145 -13.35 -8.23 4.10
CA GLN A 145 -14.34 -9.18 3.59
C GLN A 145 -14.16 -10.58 4.18
N SER A 146 -12.93 -11.06 4.31
CA SER A 146 -12.66 -12.38 4.90
C SER A 146 -13.16 -12.48 6.34
N ARG A 147 -12.96 -11.43 7.15
CA ARG A 147 -13.46 -11.37 8.55
C ARG A 147 -14.98 -11.25 8.62
N GLU A 148 -15.58 -10.40 7.79
CA GLU A 148 -17.05 -10.28 7.73
C GLU A 148 -17.71 -11.59 7.30
N CYS A 149 -17.09 -12.35 6.40
CA CYS A 149 -17.59 -13.66 6.00
C CYS A 149 -17.40 -14.73 7.09
N GLU A 150 -16.26 -14.73 7.79
CA GLU A 150 -16.03 -15.59 8.97
C GLU A 150 -17.17 -15.42 9.99
N GLU A 151 -17.50 -14.17 10.34
CA GLU A 151 -18.57 -13.85 11.29
C GLU A 151 -19.93 -14.39 10.82
N LYS A 152 -20.28 -14.19 9.54
CA LYS A 152 -21.55 -14.67 8.97
C LYS A 152 -21.65 -16.18 8.94
N ILE A 153 -20.57 -16.89 8.60
CA ILE A 153 -20.56 -18.36 8.63
C ILE A 153 -20.69 -18.87 10.06
N ASN A 154 -19.96 -18.27 11.00
CA ASN A 154 -20.09 -18.61 12.42
C ASN A 154 -21.53 -18.40 12.93
N GLU A 155 -22.20 -17.32 12.54
CA GLU A 155 -23.61 -17.08 12.88
C GLU A 155 -24.52 -18.20 12.34
N ILE A 156 -24.37 -18.57 11.07
CA ILE A 156 -25.16 -19.66 10.45
C ILE A 156 -24.93 -21.00 11.18
N GLU A 157 -23.67 -21.34 11.46
CA GLU A 157 -23.29 -22.57 12.16
C GLU A 157 -23.87 -22.61 13.59
N ASN A 158 -23.82 -21.49 14.31
CA ASN A 158 -24.39 -21.38 15.66
C ASN A 158 -25.92 -21.49 15.66
N ILE A 159 -26.61 -20.85 14.70
CA ILE A 159 -28.07 -21.00 14.55
C ILE A 159 -28.44 -22.46 14.31
N PHE A 160 -27.68 -23.19 13.50
CA PHE A 160 -27.93 -24.61 13.25
C PHE A 160 -27.73 -25.45 14.52
N GLN A 161 -26.69 -25.19 15.30
CA GLN A 161 -26.41 -25.93 16.55
C GLN A 161 -27.44 -25.67 17.65
N VAL A 162 -27.99 -24.46 17.76
CA VAL A 162 -29.05 -24.13 18.75
C VAL A 162 -30.39 -24.83 18.43
N ASN A 163 -30.61 -25.21 17.17
CA ASN A 163 -31.85 -25.85 16.71
C ASN A 163 -31.78 -27.39 16.70
N GLN A 164 -30.70 -27.98 17.24
CA GLN A 164 -30.54 -29.43 17.47
C GLN A 164 -30.72 -29.77 18.95
#